data_AF-E7GRF3-F1
#
_entry.id   AF-E7GRF3-F1
#
_cell.length_a   1.000
_cell.length_b   1.000
_cell.length_c   1.000
_cell.angle_alpha   90.00
_cell.angle_beta   90.00
_cell.angle_gamma   90.00
#
_symmetry.space_group_name_H-M   'P 1'
#
loop_
_entity.id
_entity.type
_entity.pdbx_description
1 polymer ?
#
loop_
_entity_poly.entity_id
_entity_poly.type
_entity_poly.pdbx_seq_one_letter_code
_entity_poly.pdbx_strand_id
1 'polypeptide(L)'
;MITERYTVIFSGLNQEIYSDERLSEIWENEADEVYKKTGIYITARMNMSYFICGRIRNCNLGGESVNYVSVRNPSELSSKTEFYNVFLEVVQKVRARLGNPYMGISFEEIDFYFFEST
;
A
#
# COMPACT_ATOMS: atom_id res chain seq x y z
N MET A 1 -20.94 3.46 -4.12
CA MET A 1 -20.58 2.96 -5.47
C MET A 1 -19.73 1.70 -5.33
N ILE A 2 -20.03 0.65 -6.10
CA ILE A 2 -19.24 -0.59 -6.10
C ILE A 2 -17.85 -0.32 -6.68
N THR A 3 -16.81 -0.61 -5.89
CA THR A 3 -15.41 -0.44 -6.25
C THR A 3 -14.53 -1.42 -5.47
N GLU A 4 -13.21 -1.35 -5.63
CA GLU A 4 -12.26 -2.21 -4.93
C GLU A 4 -11.42 -1.44 -3.92
N ARG A 5 -11.23 -2.03 -2.75
CA ARG A 5 -10.20 -1.67 -1.79
C ARG A 5 -9.04 -2.64 -1.90
N TYR A 6 -7.85 -2.11 -2.06
CA TYR A 6 -6.59 -2.84 -2.08
C TYR A 6 -5.86 -2.55 -0.79
N THR A 7 -5.39 -3.61 -0.12
CA THR A 7 -4.58 -3.51 1.09
C THR A 7 -3.25 -4.20 0.81
N VAL A 8 -2.15 -3.48 1.02
CA VAL A 8 -0.80 -4.06 1.04
C VAL A 8 -0.24 -3.97 2.44
N ILE A 9 0.43 -5.04 2.88
CA ILE A 9 1.07 -5.16 4.17
C ILE A 9 2.56 -5.41 3.93
N PHE A 10 3.41 -4.63 4.58
CA PHE A 10 4.85 -4.93 4.68
C PHE A 10 5.19 -5.29 6.13
N SER A 11 5.84 -6.43 6.34
CA SER A 11 6.15 -6.95 7.69
C SER A 11 7.62 -7.24 7.90
N GLY A 12 8.05 -7.17 9.16
CA GLY A 12 9.45 -7.32 9.55
C GLY A 12 10.27 -6.05 9.28
N LEU A 13 9.64 -4.88 9.41
CA LEU A 13 10.33 -3.60 9.24
C LEU A 13 11.23 -3.29 10.46
N ASN A 14 12.37 -2.64 10.20
CA ASN A 14 13.27 -2.17 11.25
C ASN A 14 12.84 -0.77 11.73
N GLN A 15 12.44 -0.69 13.00
CA GLN A 15 11.92 0.53 13.64
C GLN A 15 12.95 1.65 13.76
N GLU A 16 14.24 1.32 13.81
CA GLU A 16 15.30 2.33 13.88
C GLU A 16 15.49 3.07 12.55
N ILE A 17 14.93 2.53 11.46
CA ILE A 17 15.16 3.01 10.09
C ILE A 17 13.93 3.72 9.53
N TYR A 18 12.72 3.24 9.82
CA TYR A 18 11.48 3.65 9.16
C TYR A 18 10.48 4.28 10.14
N SER A 19 10.52 5.62 10.25
CA SER A 19 9.46 6.40 10.89
C SER A 19 8.22 6.52 10.00
N ASP A 20 7.08 6.88 10.57
CA ASP A 20 5.84 7.17 9.84
C ASP A 20 6.05 8.17 8.71
N GLU A 21 6.75 9.28 8.98
CA GLU A 21 7.09 10.31 7.98
C GLU A 21 7.87 9.72 6.81
N ARG A 22 8.92 8.93 7.10
CA ARG A 22 9.71 8.28 6.07
C ARG A 22 8.91 7.26 5.26
N LEU A 23 8.00 6.53 5.91
CA LEU A 23 7.12 5.58 5.24
C LEU A 23 6.12 6.28 4.32
N SER A 24 5.59 7.44 4.71
CA SER A 24 4.74 8.26 3.84
C SER A 24 5.53 8.84 2.66
N GLU A 25 6.73 9.38 2.90
CA GLU A 25 7.58 9.94 1.84
C GLU A 25 7.98 8.88 0.81
N ILE A 26 8.30 7.65 1.25
CA ILE A 26 8.63 6.56 0.33
C ILE A 26 7.43 6.25 -0.57
N TRP A 27 6.21 6.20 -0.03
CA TRP A 27 5.02 5.96 -0.83
C TRP A 27 4.79 7.09 -1.85
N GLU A 28 4.82 8.34 -1.39
CA GLU A 28 4.60 9.53 -2.22
C GLU A 28 5.60 9.58 -3.37
N ASN A 29 6.90 9.42 -3.09
CA ASN A 29 7.95 9.46 -4.11
C ASN A 29 7.76 8.38 -5.18
N GLU A 30 7.46 7.13 -4.79
CA GLU A 30 7.28 6.05 -5.75
C GLU A 30 5.96 6.17 -6.52
N ALA A 31 4.90 6.67 -5.89
CA ALA A 31 3.63 6.99 -6.56
C ALA A 31 3.80 8.11 -7.59
N ASP A 32 4.55 9.17 -7.26
CA ASP A 32 4.90 10.27 -8.16
C ASP A 32 5.66 9.80 -9.39
N GLU A 33 6.66 8.92 -9.21
CA GLU A 33 7.42 8.34 -10.32
C GLU A 33 6.53 7.54 -11.27
N VAL A 34 5.64 6.71 -10.73
CA VAL A 34 4.71 5.90 -11.53
C VAL A 34 3.67 6.79 -12.20
N TYR A 35 3.18 7.83 -11.53
CA TYR A 35 2.24 8.80 -12.10
C TYR A 35 2.84 9.52 -13.30
N LYS A 36 4.10 9.98 -13.23
CA LYS A 36 4.79 10.62 -14.36
C LYS A 36 4.85 9.74 -15.61
N LYS A 37 4.83 8.41 -15.45
CA LYS A 37 4.85 7.43 -16.54
C LYS A 37 3.46 7.04 -17.05
N THR A 38 2.47 6.98 -16.16
CA THR A 38 1.16 6.34 -16.43
C THR A 38 -0.01 7.32 -16.47
N GLY A 39 0.14 8.50 -15.87
CA GLY A 39 -0.95 9.45 -15.65
C GLY A 39 -1.95 9.02 -14.56
N ILE A 40 -1.69 7.93 -13.83
CA ILE A 40 -2.58 7.40 -12.77
C ILE A 40 -1.89 7.49 -11.43
N TYR A 41 -2.51 8.22 -10.49
CA TYR A 41 -1.97 8.39 -9.14
C TYR A 41 -2.61 7.39 -8.18
N ILE A 42 -1.79 6.75 -7.34
CA ILE A 42 -2.26 5.76 -6.35
C ILE A 42 -2.20 6.38 -4.95
N THR A 43 -3.33 6.95 -4.53
CA THR A 43 -3.51 7.41 -3.16
C THR A 43 -3.64 6.23 -2.20
N ALA A 44 -3.07 6.33 -1.00
CA ALA A 44 -3.22 5.33 0.04
C ALA A 44 -3.38 5.96 1.43
N ARG A 45 -4.09 5.24 2.31
CA ARG A 45 -4.10 5.48 3.75
C ARG A 45 -3.11 4.55 4.42
N MET A 46 -2.20 5.11 5.20
CA MET A 46 -1.19 4.36 5.95
C MET A 46 -1.69 4.03 7.36
N ASN A 47 -1.45 2.80 7.81
CA ASN A 47 -1.72 2.37 9.19
C ASN A 47 -0.56 1.50 9.71
N MET A 48 0.03 1.90 10.82
CA MET A 48 1.01 1.08 11.54
C MET A 48 0.31 -0.05 12.29
N SER A 49 0.97 -1.20 12.33
CA SER A 49 0.45 -2.43 12.92
C SER A 49 1.60 -3.33 13.39
N TYR A 50 1.24 -4.50 13.93
CA TYR A 50 2.21 -5.48 14.38
C TYR A 50 1.88 -6.86 13.81
N PHE A 51 2.84 -7.49 13.15
CA PHE A 51 2.72 -8.85 12.65
C PHE A 51 3.10 -9.83 13.77
N ILE A 52 2.12 -10.62 14.20
CA ILE A 52 2.33 -11.67 15.19
C ILE A 52 2.82 -12.91 14.45
N CYS A 53 4.10 -13.23 14.63
CA CYS A 53 4.65 -14.48 14.12
C CYS A 53 4.89 -15.50 15.24
N GLY A 54 4.41 -16.73 15.01
CA GLY A 54 4.46 -17.79 16.01
C GLY A 54 5.90 -18.17 16.37
N ARG A 55 6.32 -17.86 17.60
CA ARG A 55 7.66 -18.18 18.12
C ARG A 55 8.00 -19.66 18.04
N ILE A 56 7.02 -20.56 18.20
CA ILE A 56 7.20 -22.01 18.07
C ILE A 56 7.68 -22.45 16.67
N ARG A 57 7.48 -21.60 15.66
CA ARG A 57 7.93 -21.84 14.27
C ARG A 57 9.31 -21.24 14.00
N ASN A 58 10.00 -20.69 15.00
CA ASN A 58 11.21 -19.89 14.84
C ASN A 58 11.04 -18.78 13.78
N CYS A 59 9.87 -18.15 13.77
CA CYS A 59 9.57 -17.14 12.79
C CYS A 59 10.17 -15.79 13.16
N ASN A 60 11.03 -15.27 12.29
CA ASN A 60 11.72 -13.99 12.47
C ASN A 60 11.03 -12.81 11.74
N LEU A 61 9.79 -13.00 11.27
CA LEU A 61 8.99 -11.95 10.62
C LEU A 61 8.13 -11.15 11.62
N GLY A 62 8.06 -11.60 12.87
CA GLY A 62 7.29 -10.92 13.90
C GLY A 62 7.88 -9.54 14.20
N GLY A 63 7.02 -8.52 14.33
CA GLY A 63 7.49 -7.16 14.50
C GLY A 63 6.52 -6.13 13.93
N GLU A 64 6.97 -4.88 13.86
CA GLU A 64 6.21 -3.82 13.23
C GLU A 64 5.94 -4.11 11.75
N SER A 65 4.79 -3.62 11.32
CA SER A 65 4.29 -3.75 9.96
C SER A 65 3.52 -2.51 9.58
N VAL A 66 3.61 -2.11 8.33
CA VAL A 66 2.81 -1.00 7.78
C VAL A 66 1.80 -1.56 6.79
N ASN A 67 0.59 -1.02 6.86
CA ASN A 67 -0.47 -1.31 5.90
C ASN A 67 -0.78 -0.05 5.09
N TYR A 68 -0.85 -0.20 3.77
CA TYR A 68 -1.37 0.85 2.89
C TYR A 68 -2.68 0.38 2.28
N VAL A 69 -3.69 1.24 2.38
CA VAL A 69 -5.04 0.98 1.88
C VAL A 69 -5.38 1.98 0.78
N SER A 70 -5.56 1.49 -0.44
CA SER A 70 -6.00 2.27 -1.59
C SER A 70 -7.41 1.86 -1.99
N VAL A 71 -8.25 2.82 -2.37
CA VAL A 71 -9.58 2.54 -2.93
C VAL A 71 -9.61 3.15 -4.31
N ARG A 72 -9.95 2.35 -5.33
CA ARG A 72 -10.10 2.89 -6.68
C ARG A 72 -11.29 3.84 -6.70
N ASN A 73 -11.13 5.01 -7.32
CA ASN A 73 -12.25 5.89 -7.63
C ASN A 73 -12.68 5.68 -9.10
N PRO A 74 -13.76 4.93 -9.37
CA PRO A 74 -14.28 4.71 -10.72
C PRO A 74 -14.55 5.98 -11.54
N SER A 75 -14.78 7.13 -10.89
CA SER A 75 -14.97 8.42 -11.57
C SER A 75 -13.67 9.00 -12.13
N GLU A 76 -12.53 8.67 -11.51
CA GLU A 76 -11.18 9.07 -11.98
C GLU A 76 -10.58 8.03 -12.91
N LEU A 77 -10.73 6.74 -12.57
CA LEU A 77 -10.25 5.61 -13.37
C LEU A 77 -11.28 4.47 -13.38
N SER A 78 -11.95 4.31 -14.51
CA SER A 78 -12.98 3.29 -14.72
C SER A 78 -12.42 1.87 -14.77
N SER A 79 -11.20 1.70 -15.28
CA SER A 79 -10.56 0.39 -15.47
C SER A 79 -9.98 -0.16 -14.17
N LYS A 80 -10.62 -1.21 -13.63
CA LYS A 80 -10.10 -2.00 -12.50
C LYS A 80 -8.72 -2.58 -12.76
N THR A 81 -8.55 -3.20 -13.94
CA THR A 81 -7.29 -3.87 -14.32
C THR A 81 -6.15 -2.87 -14.41
N GLU A 82 -6.40 -1.70 -14.97
CA GLU A 82 -5.38 -0.65 -15.10
C GLU A 82 -4.99 -0.10 -13.74
N PHE A 83 -5.97 0.22 -12.88
CA PHE A 83 -5.69 0.62 -11.50
C PHE A 83 -4.85 -0.43 -10.76
N TYR A 84 -5.22 -1.70 -10.86
CA TYR A 84 -4.49 -2.79 -10.19
C TYR A 84 -3.05 -2.92 -10.71
N ASN A 85 -2.82 -2.79 -12.01
CA ASN A 85 -1.47 -2.86 -12.59
C ASN A 85 -0.59 -1.70 -12.08
N VAL A 86 -1.14 -0.48 -12.04
CA VAL A 86 -0.42 0.71 -11.54
C VAL A 86 -0.19 0.60 -10.03
N PHE A 87 -1.19 0.17 -9.25
CA PHE A 87 -1.05 -0.14 -7.83
C PHE A 87 0.07 -1.16 -7.60
N LEU A 88 0.12 -2.24 -8.39
CA LEU A 88 1.14 -3.26 -8.27
C LEU A 88 2.55 -2.71 -8.56
N GLU A 89 2.69 -1.82 -9.54
CA GLU A 89 3.96 -1.15 -9.84
C GLU A 89 4.44 -0.28 -8.67
N VAL A 90 3.54 0.52 -8.07
CA VAL A 90 3.84 1.34 -6.88
C VAL A 90 4.27 0.48 -5.70
N VAL A 91 3.51 -0.56 -5.34
CA VAL A 91 3.85 -1.37 -4.15
C VAL A 91 5.14 -2.17 -4.33
N GLN A 92 5.48 -2.60 -5.56
CA GLN A 92 6.75 -3.27 -5.84
C GLN A 92 7.94 -2.31 -5.67
N LYS A 93 7.79 -1.07 -6.12
CA LYS A 93 8.77 0.00 -5.93
C LYS A 93 8.98 0.35 -4.46
N VAL A 94 7.87 0.56 -3.73
CA VAL A 94 7.89 0.78 -2.28
C VAL A 94 8.59 -0.39 -1.58
N ARG A 95 8.25 -1.64 -1.92
CA ARG A 95 8.91 -2.83 -1.37
C ARG A 95 10.42 -2.80 -1.56
N ALA A 96 10.90 -2.40 -2.74
CA ALA A 96 12.33 -2.31 -3.01
C ALA A 96 13.01 -1.25 -2.13
N ARG A 97 12.38 -0.08 -1.90
CA ARG A 97 12.89 0.97 -1.00
C ARG A 97 12.90 0.56 0.47
N LEU A 98 12.00 -0.33 0.88
CA LEU A 98 11.95 -0.88 2.23
C LEU A 98 12.94 -2.05 2.46
N GLY A 99 13.80 -2.37 1.49
CA GLY A 99 14.77 -3.46 1.62
C GLY A 99 14.19 -4.85 1.33
N ASN A 100 13.12 -4.92 0.53
CA ASN A 100 12.44 -6.15 0.13
C ASN A 100 11.86 -6.99 1.29
N PRO A 101 11.10 -6.39 2.23
CA PRO A 101 10.47 -7.12 3.32
C PRO A 101 9.44 -8.14 2.81
N TYR A 102 8.88 -8.91 3.75
CA TYR A 102 7.67 -9.68 3.48
C TYR A 102 6.56 -8.73 3.02
N MET A 103 5.84 -9.11 1.97
CA MET A 103 4.72 -8.35 1.42
C MET A 103 3.51 -9.27 1.25
N GLY A 104 2.36 -8.83 1.71
CA GLY A 104 1.05 -9.42 1.41
C GLY A 104 0.15 -8.40 0.72
N ILE A 105 -0.62 -8.83 -0.28
CA ILE A 105 -1.63 -7.99 -0.94
C ILE A 105 -2.96 -8.71 -0.87
N SER A 106 -4.01 -7.98 -0.50
CA SER A 106 -5.40 -8.42 -0.60
C SER A 106 -6.24 -7.34 -1.27
N PHE A 107 -7.37 -7.76 -1.83
CA PHE A 107 -8.39 -6.83 -2.30
C PHE A 107 -9.78 -7.36 -2.00
N GLU A 108 -10.72 -6.43 -1.85
CA GLU A 108 -12.12 -6.71 -1.60
C GLU A 108 -13.00 -5.76 -2.41
N GLU A 109 -14.14 -6.25 -2.89
CA GLU A 109 -15.18 -5.42 -3.47
C GLU A 109 -15.98 -4.76 -2.34
N ILE A 110 -16.16 -3.45 -2.42
CA ILE A 110 -16.83 -2.65 -1.40
C ILE A 110 -17.81 -1.67 -2.03
N ASP A 111 -18.84 -1.32 -1.27
CA ASP A 111 -19.66 -0.15 -1.57
C ASP A 111 -19.05 1.08 -0.88
N PHE A 112 -18.43 1.96 -1.66
CA PHE A 112 -17.72 3.14 -1.16
C PHE A 112 -18.24 4.43 -1.80
N TYR A 113 -18.30 5.51 -1.02
CA TYR A 113 -18.78 6.81 -1.46
C TYR A 113 -17.68 7.85 -1.26
N PHE A 114 -17.37 8.57 -2.33
CA PHE A 114 -16.40 9.66 -2.33
C PHE A 114 -17.15 10.99 -2.13
N PHE A 115 -16.72 11.78 -1.16
CA PHE A 115 -17.25 13.11 -0.90
C PHE A 115 -16.08 14.10 -0.98
N GLU A 116 -16.27 15.16 -1.75
CA GLU A 116 -15.28 16.24 -1.86
C GLU A 116 -15.43 17.20 -0.68
N SER A 117 -14.32 17.70 -0.18
CA SER A 117 -14.31 18.80 0.78
C SER A 117 -14.70 20.10 0.08
N THR A 118 -15.83 20.68 0.48
CA THR A 118 -16.29 22.02 0.08
C THR A 118 -15.52 23.12 0.78
#